data_AF-A0A3A8Q7G4-F1
#
_entry.id   AF-A0A3A8Q7G4-F1
#
_cell.length_a   1.000
_cell.length_b   1.000
_cell.length_c   1.000
_cell.angle_alpha   90.00
_cell.angle_beta   90.00
_cell.angle_gamma   90.00
#
_symmetry.space_group_name_H-M   'P 1'
#
loop_
_entity.id
_entity.type
_entity.pdbx_description
1 polymer ?
#
loop_
_entity_poly.entity_id
_entity_poly.type
_entity_poly.pdbx_seq_one_letter_code
_entity_poly.pdbx_strand_id
1 'polypeptide(L)'
;MALKRPLPALMGGVSLSVLVSLGALAHQHLRTDALEERLLREVNTLTHAEHPRPAHVTATRPGTFGEAVTGLLPALLQQAREAPVPNAAEAATLEAVTEGRTPVTALPASSREALEHGRPLMLRVLAATHAESGGLPEDLRPLSAPETTRRDALLQALRHVVDAAALETRLLIARGDVDQAVDTCVDTLALNRELALGGGLLGQRLSANGYARTWRVCADALDAASLPRKRRAISQLTRLHEGFPPVSLTLHEESVAAQLHAFRDLLSDDARAALPPTWFDAPALPGALSRRLQWRQWVEDADRLIAVADQPAEERRRSLEAVEARKAGEYFRQPEAPSVRLSPEDVGALDLRALRSEALIALVEVDVARAEKGQWPRALPTRTASLVLKPVDETQAHIRSCVQGLMPDPLVVKADGPRALQQVHDVP
;
A
#
# COMPACT_ATOMS: atom_id res chain seq x y z
N MET A 1 68.11 -52.43 -7.93
CA MET A 1 66.66 -52.49 -8.21
C MET A 1 66.04 -51.16 -7.82
N ALA A 2 65.74 -50.29 -8.78
CA ALA A 2 65.17 -48.97 -8.53
C ALA A 2 63.64 -49.08 -8.51
N LEU A 3 63.03 -48.97 -7.32
CA LEU A 3 61.59 -48.77 -7.16
C LEU A 3 61.22 -47.41 -7.77
N LYS A 4 60.76 -47.41 -9.02
CA LYS A 4 60.09 -46.27 -9.65
C LYS A 4 58.80 -46.00 -8.88
N ARG A 5 58.84 -44.99 -8.01
CA ARG A 5 57.71 -44.54 -7.18
C ARG A 5 56.52 -44.13 -8.07
N PRO A 6 55.27 -44.58 -7.79
CA PRO A 6 54.08 -44.22 -8.56
C PRO A 6 53.49 -42.87 -8.10
N LEU A 7 54.35 -41.86 -7.94
CA LEU A 7 53.93 -40.50 -7.57
C LEU A 7 53.01 -39.82 -8.60
N PRO A 8 53.22 -39.94 -9.93
CA PRO A 8 52.34 -39.26 -10.90
C PRO A 8 50.94 -39.89 -10.99
N ALA A 9 50.78 -41.19 -10.71
CA ALA A 9 49.47 -41.86 -10.72
C ALA A 9 48.62 -41.48 -9.51
N LEU A 10 49.23 -41.31 -8.33
CA LEU A 10 48.56 -40.83 -7.12
C LEU A 10 48.13 -39.36 -7.24
N MET A 11 49.01 -38.50 -7.78
CA MET A 11 48.68 -37.09 -8.04
C MET A 11 47.53 -36.95 -9.05
N GLY A 12 47.53 -37.74 -10.13
CA GLY A 12 46.44 -37.77 -11.10
C GLY A 12 45.11 -38.24 -10.52
N GLY A 13 45.12 -39.25 -9.63
CA GLY A 13 43.92 -39.75 -8.96
C GLY A 13 43.31 -38.75 -7.97
N VAL A 14 44.14 -38.00 -7.24
CA VAL A 14 43.69 -36.93 -6.33
C VAL A 14 43.11 -35.77 -7.14
N SER A 15 43.77 -35.32 -8.21
CA SER A 15 43.24 -34.26 -9.06
C SER A 15 41.91 -34.63 -9.73
N LEU A 16 41.77 -35.87 -10.22
CA LEU A 16 40.50 -36.34 -10.79
C LEU A 16 39.38 -36.40 -9.73
N SER A 17 39.69 -36.88 -8.52
CA SER A 17 38.72 -36.92 -7.42
C SER A 17 38.29 -35.52 -6.99
N VAL A 18 39.21 -34.56 -6.95
CA VAL A 18 38.90 -33.14 -6.69
C VAL A 18 38.03 -32.57 -7.81
N LEU A 19 38.33 -32.81 -9.08
CA LEU A 19 37.51 -32.35 -10.21
C LEU A 19 36.11 -32.96 -10.23
N VAL A 20 35.98 -34.25 -9.94
CA VAL A 20 34.67 -34.93 -9.84
C VAL A 20 33.89 -34.40 -8.65
N SER A 21 34.54 -34.17 -7.50
CA SER A 21 33.89 -33.60 -6.32
C SER A 21 33.44 -32.16 -6.57
N LEU A 22 34.28 -31.33 -7.21
CA LEU A 22 33.92 -29.98 -7.63
C LEU A 22 32.81 -29.98 -8.69
N GLY A 23 32.82 -30.93 -9.62
CA GLY A 23 31.78 -31.11 -10.62
C GLY A 23 30.44 -31.55 -10.01
N ALA A 24 30.46 -32.46 -9.05
CA ALA A 24 29.29 -32.90 -8.30
C ALA A 24 28.72 -31.77 -7.42
N LEU A 25 29.59 -31.03 -6.72
CA LEU A 25 29.22 -29.84 -5.95
C LEU A 25 28.65 -28.76 -6.86
N ALA A 26 29.29 -28.46 -8.00
CA ALA A 26 28.78 -27.51 -8.98
C ALA A 26 27.42 -27.97 -9.54
N HIS A 27 27.27 -29.25 -9.87
CA HIS A 27 25.99 -29.79 -10.32
C HIS A 27 24.89 -29.64 -9.26
N GLN A 28 25.18 -29.98 -8.00
CA GLN A 28 24.25 -29.80 -6.89
C GLN A 28 23.94 -28.31 -6.61
N HIS A 29 24.94 -27.45 -6.74
CA HIS A 29 24.80 -25.99 -6.65
C HIS A 29 24.10 -25.34 -7.85
N LEU A 30 23.85 -26.09 -8.93
CA LEU A 30 23.19 -25.60 -10.15
C LEU A 30 21.83 -26.26 -10.42
N ARG A 31 21.38 -27.17 -9.55
CA ARG A 31 20.01 -27.69 -9.58
C ARG A 31 19.01 -26.64 -9.13
N THR A 32 17.92 -26.48 -9.87
CA THR A 32 16.84 -25.53 -9.54
C THR A 32 15.61 -26.23 -9.00
N ASP A 33 15.59 -27.56 -8.91
CA ASP A 33 14.41 -28.37 -8.52
C ASP A 33 13.71 -27.84 -7.25
N ALA A 34 14.49 -27.53 -6.20
CA ALA A 34 13.93 -27.00 -4.95
C ALA A 34 13.41 -25.56 -5.06
N LEU A 35 14.04 -24.73 -5.91
CA LEU A 35 13.55 -23.36 -6.18
C LEU A 35 12.28 -23.38 -7.02
N GLU A 36 12.23 -24.28 -8.00
CA GLU A 36 11.07 -24.52 -8.86
C GLU A 36 9.88 -25.01 -8.03
N GLU A 37 10.08 -26.05 -7.21
CA GLU A 37 9.02 -26.57 -6.33
C GLU A 37 8.52 -25.49 -5.36
N ARG A 38 9.44 -24.70 -4.78
CA ARG A 38 9.09 -23.59 -3.90
C ARG A 38 8.27 -22.54 -4.65
N LEU A 39 8.72 -22.10 -5.82
CA LEU A 39 8.04 -21.07 -6.60
C LEU A 39 6.63 -21.52 -7.00
N LEU A 40 6.47 -22.74 -7.50
CA LEU A 40 5.14 -23.27 -7.85
C LEU A 40 4.20 -23.31 -6.64
N ARG A 41 4.70 -23.75 -5.48
CA ARG A 41 3.93 -23.78 -4.24
C ARG A 41 3.49 -22.38 -3.80
N GLU A 42 4.41 -21.42 -3.84
CA GLU A 42 4.15 -20.02 -3.47
C GLU A 42 3.16 -19.37 -4.45
N VAL A 43 3.33 -19.56 -5.76
CA VAL A 43 2.41 -19.07 -6.79
C VAL A 43 1.01 -19.64 -6.58
N ASN A 44 0.89 -20.95 -6.36
CA ASN A 44 -0.41 -21.58 -6.11
C ASN A 44 -1.06 -21.03 -4.83
N THR A 45 -0.28 -20.85 -3.76
CA THR A 45 -0.76 -20.31 -2.48
C THR A 45 -1.29 -18.89 -2.65
N LEU A 46 -0.51 -18.01 -3.31
CA LEU A 46 -0.86 -16.61 -3.49
C LEU A 46 -1.99 -16.40 -4.50
N THR A 47 -2.09 -17.24 -5.53
CA THR A 47 -3.19 -17.18 -6.52
C THR A 47 -4.55 -17.42 -5.85
N HIS A 48 -4.59 -18.33 -4.88
CA HIS A 48 -5.80 -18.72 -4.14
C HIS A 48 -5.89 -18.07 -2.76
N ALA A 49 -5.04 -17.08 -2.46
CA ALA A 49 -5.05 -16.42 -1.16
C ALA A 49 -6.35 -15.63 -0.97
N GLU A 50 -6.96 -15.83 0.19
CA GLU A 50 -8.02 -14.94 0.67
C GLU A 50 -7.40 -13.72 1.35
N HIS A 51 -8.11 -12.60 1.34
CA HIS A 51 -7.68 -11.35 1.98
C HIS A 51 -8.63 -10.96 3.11
N PRO A 52 -8.63 -11.69 4.24
CA PRO A 52 -9.48 -11.37 5.38
C PRO A 52 -9.07 -10.02 5.97
N ARG A 53 -10.06 -9.21 6.34
CA ARG A 53 -9.84 -7.91 6.99
C ARG A 53 -11.05 -7.51 7.84
N PRO A 54 -10.86 -6.73 8.93
CA PRO A 54 -11.97 -6.14 9.66
C PRO A 54 -12.78 -5.21 8.75
N ALA A 55 -14.07 -5.51 8.54
CA ALA A 55 -14.96 -4.63 7.82
C ALA A 55 -15.15 -3.32 8.59
N HIS A 56 -15.01 -2.17 7.93
CA HIS A 56 -15.18 -0.87 8.61
C HIS A 56 -16.65 -0.52 8.81
N VAL A 57 -17.58 -1.19 8.13
CA VAL A 57 -19.03 -1.05 8.30
C VAL A 57 -19.65 -2.25 9.04
N THR A 58 -20.79 -2.04 9.69
CA THR A 58 -21.49 -3.09 10.46
C THR A 58 -22.40 -3.96 9.60
N ALA A 59 -23.00 -3.39 8.55
CA ALA A 59 -23.75 -4.14 7.55
C ALA A 59 -22.87 -4.33 6.31
N THR A 60 -22.16 -5.45 6.27
CA THR A 60 -21.29 -5.81 5.15
C THR A 60 -22.09 -6.27 3.94
N ARG A 61 -21.47 -6.17 2.77
CA ARG A 61 -21.97 -6.77 1.53
C ARG A 61 -21.31 -8.13 1.31
N PRO A 62 -22.05 -9.16 0.90
CA PRO A 62 -21.46 -10.46 0.58
C PRO A 62 -20.36 -10.37 -0.48
N GLY A 63 -19.33 -11.19 -0.33
CA GLY A 63 -18.24 -11.34 -1.29
C GLY A 63 -17.00 -10.47 -1.00
N THR A 64 -16.18 -10.29 -2.04
CA THR A 64 -14.92 -9.53 -1.96
C THR A 64 -15.03 -8.14 -2.58
N PHE A 65 -14.15 -7.21 -2.18
CA PHE A 65 -14.01 -5.94 -2.89
C PHE A 65 -13.74 -6.13 -4.39
N GLY A 66 -12.85 -7.07 -4.73
CA GLY A 66 -12.49 -7.38 -6.11
C GLY A 66 -13.69 -7.80 -6.96
N GLU A 67 -14.55 -8.69 -6.45
CA GLU A 67 -15.79 -9.09 -7.12
C GLU A 67 -16.73 -7.90 -7.35
N ALA A 68 -16.93 -7.08 -6.32
CA ALA A 68 -17.83 -5.93 -6.39
C ALA A 68 -17.36 -4.86 -7.40
N VAL A 69 -16.04 -4.69 -7.57
CA VAL A 69 -15.47 -3.70 -8.49
C VAL A 69 -15.23 -4.25 -9.90
N THR A 70 -15.15 -5.57 -10.08
CA THR A 70 -14.90 -6.19 -11.41
C THR A 70 -15.89 -5.71 -12.48
N GLY A 71 -17.18 -5.63 -12.15
CA GLY A 71 -18.20 -5.12 -13.07
C GLY A 71 -18.12 -3.61 -13.36
N LEU A 72 -17.30 -2.86 -12.62
CA LEU A 72 -17.11 -1.41 -12.76
C LEU A 72 -15.87 -1.05 -13.59
N LEU A 73 -14.93 -1.99 -13.78
CA LEU A 73 -13.63 -1.71 -14.41
C LEU A 73 -13.73 -1.08 -15.81
N PRO A 74 -14.62 -1.52 -16.72
CA PRO A 74 -14.73 -0.89 -18.04
C PRO A 74 -15.15 0.57 -17.96
N ALA A 75 -16.10 0.89 -17.08
CA ALA A 75 -16.57 2.26 -16.88
C ALA A 75 -15.48 3.13 -16.22
N LEU A 76 -14.70 2.57 -15.29
CA LEU A 76 -13.58 3.26 -14.65
C LEU A 76 -12.49 3.63 -15.66
N LEU A 77 -12.12 2.68 -16.52
CA LEU A 77 -11.15 2.92 -17.59
C LEU A 77 -11.65 3.98 -18.57
N GLN A 78 -12.92 3.94 -18.94
CA GLN A 78 -13.50 4.94 -19.83
C GLN A 78 -13.48 6.33 -19.20
N GLN A 79 -13.96 6.44 -17.96
CA GLN A 79 -13.96 7.71 -17.22
C GLN A 79 -12.54 8.29 -17.05
N ALA A 80 -11.55 7.44 -16.76
CA ALA A 80 -10.16 7.87 -16.63
C ALA A 80 -9.56 8.37 -17.96
N ARG A 81 -9.97 7.79 -19.10
CA ARG A 81 -9.55 8.24 -20.44
C ARG A 81 -10.21 9.55 -20.86
N GLU A 82 -11.46 9.75 -20.46
CA GLU A 82 -12.24 10.96 -20.78
C GLU A 82 -11.95 12.12 -19.81
N ALA A 83 -11.31 11.84 -18.67
CA ALA A 83 -10.99 12.85 -17.67
C ALA A 83 -10.08 13.94 -18.28
N PRO A 84 -10.45 15.22 -18.16
CA PRO A 84 -9.59 16.31 -18.63
C PRO A 84 -8.29 16.30 -17.83
N VAL A 85 -7.16 16.40 -18.54
CA VAL A 85 -5.84 16.51 -17.91
C VAL A 85 -5.66 17.98 -17.47
N PRO A 86 -5.65 18.28 -16.16
CA PRO A 86 -5.48 19.65 -15.71
C PRO A 86 -4.07 20.14 -16.06
N ASN A 87 -3.95 21.41 -16.43
CA ASN A 87 -2.64 22.03 -16.52
C ASN A 87 -2.03 22.21 -15.11
N ALA A 88 -0.75 22.57 -15.02
CA ALA A 88 -0.05 22.67 -13.73
C ALA A 88 -0.70 23.67 -12.75
N ALA A 89 -1.24 24.78 -13.24
CA ALA A 89 -1.91 25.78 -12.40
C ALA A 89 -3.28 25.28 -11.91
N GLU A 90 -4.04 24.60 -12.76
CA GLU A 90 -5.31 23.96 -12.39
C GLU A 90 -5.09 22.83 -11.38
N ALA A 91 -4.08 21.99 -11.59
CA ALA A 91 -3.71 20.92 -10.66
C ALA A 91 -3.32 21.48 -9.28
N ALA A 92 -2.50 22.54 -9.24
CA ALA A 92 -2.13 23.21 -7.99
C ALA A 92 -3.34 23.84 -7.29
N THR A 93 -4.26 24.45 -8.04
CA THR A 93 -5.50 25.02 -7.51
C THR A 93 -6.41 23.94 -6.95
N LEU A 94 -6.59 22.83 -7.68
CA LEU A 94 -7.38 21.68 -7.25
C LEU A 94 -6.82 21.08 -5.95
N GLU A 95 -5.50 20.90 -5.87
CA GLU A 95 -4.83 20.41 -4.67
C GLU A 95 -5.02 21.38 -3.49
N ALA A 96 -4.81 22.68 -3.69
CA ALA A 96 -5.00 23.69 -2.65
C ALA A 96 -6.46 23.76 -2.16
N VAL A 97 -7.45 23.62 -3.05
CA VAL A 97 -8.87 23.52 -2.67
C VAL A 97 -9.14 22.25 -1.87
N THR A 98 -8.68 21.10 -2.35
CA THR A 98 -8.88 19.80 -1.69
C THR A 98 -8.29 19.80 -0.28
N GLU A 99 -7.09 20.36 -0.12
CA GLU A 99 -6.40 20.49 1.17
C GLU A 99 -6.92 21.65 2.04
N GLY A 100 -7.93 22.40 1.58
CA GLY A 100 -8.56 23.48 2.36
C GLY A 100 -7.72 24.75 2.47
N ARG A 101 -6.64 24.88 1.69
CA ARG A 101 -5.82 26.11 1.60
C ARG A 101 -6.47 27.21 0.78
N THR A 102 -7.47 26.87 -0.03
CA THR A 102 -8.19 27.80 -0.92
C THR A 102 -9.68 27.47 -0.88
N PRO A 103 -10.59 28.47 -0.93
CA PRO A 103 -12.03 28.21 -0.90
C PRO A 103 -12.51 27.44 -2.13
N VAL A 104 -13.59 26.67 -1.96
CA VAL A 104 -14.21 25.86 -3.04
C VAL A 104 -14.76 26.69 -4.20
N THR A 105 -14.94 28.01 -4.02
CA THR A 105 -15.31 28.96 -5.08
C THR A 105 -14.21 29.16 -6.10
N ALA A 106 -12.95 28.87 -5.75
CA ALA A 106 -11.81 28.92 -6.66
C ALA A 106 -11.62 27.62 -7.46
N LEU A 107 -12.45 26.60 -7.23
CA LEU A 107 -12.37 25.34 -7.96
C LEU A 107 -12.63 25.58 -9.46
N PRO A 108 -11.75 25.12 -10.36
CA PRO A 108 -12.00 25.21 -11.81
C PRO A 108 -13.32 24.55 -12.20
N ALA A 109 -14.04 25.16 -13.14
CA ALA A 109 -15.35 24.65 -13.61
C ALA A 109 -15.22 23.23 -14.19
N SER A 110 -14.17 22.97 -14.96
CA SER A 110 -13.85 21.66 -15.52
C SER A 110 -13.70 20.58 -14.44
N SER A 111 -13.04 20.88 -13.32
CA SER A 111 -12.89 19.95 -12.19
C SER A 111 -14.23 19.66 -11.51
N ARG A 112 -15.11 20.67 -11.39
CA ARG A 112 -16.45 20.49 -10.83
C ARG A 112 -17.31 19.61 -11.73
N GLU A 113 -17.34 19.89 -13.02
CA GLU A 113 -18.09 19.11 -14.01
C GLU A 113 -17.58 17.66 -14.09
N ALA A 114 -16.26 17.46 -14.09
CA ALA A 114 -15.66 16.13 -14.07
C ALA A 114 -16.06 15.33 -12.82
N LEU A 115 -16.07 15.98 -11.65
CA LEU A 115 -16.54 15.34 -10.41
C LEU A 115 -18.03 15.00 -10.50
N GLU A 116 -18.88 15.93 -10.94
CA GLU A 116 -20.32 15.69 -11.06
C GLU A 116 -20.64 14.53 -12.01
N HIS A 117 -19.96 14.48 -13.15
CA HIS A 117 -20.08 13.38 -14.11
C HIS A 117 -19.62 12.04 -13.52
N GLY A 118 -18.47 12.02 -12.84
CA GLY A 118 -17.88 10.80 -12.27
C GLY A 118 -18.46 10.35 -10.93
N ARG A 119 -19.24 11.22 -10.24
CA ARG A 119 -19.74 10.97 -8.88
C ARG A 119 -20.52 9.66 -8.74
N PRO A 120 -21.44 9.27 -9.65
CA PRO A 120 -22.18 8.02 -9.49
C PRO A 120 -21.27 6.79 -9.52
N LEU A 121 -20.25 6.78 -10.39
CA LEU A 121 -19.30 5.67 -10.46
C LEU A 121 -18.38 5.64 -9.24
N MET A 122 -17.87 6.80 -8.81
CA MET A 122 -17.07 6.95 -7.60
C MET A 122 -17.81 6.37 -6.38
N LEU A 123 -19.08 6.75 -6.17
CA LEU A 123 -19.87 6.25 -5.04
C LEU A 123 -20.08 4.73 -5.09
N ARG A 124 -20.23 4.14 -6.28
CA ARG A 124 -20.33 2.68 -6.43
C ARG A 124 -19.02 1.97 -6.07
N VAL A 125 -17.87 2.53 -6.43
CA VAL A 125 -16.56 1.99 -6.03
C VAL A 125 -16.35 2.13 -4.53
N LEU A 126 -16.65 3.29 -3.94
CA LEU A 126 -16.56 3.48 -2.49
C LEU A 126 -17.47 2.51 -1.74
N ALA A 127 -18.70 2.31 -2.20
CA ALA A 127 -19.62 1.34 -1.62
C ALA A 127 -19.17 -0.13 -1.81
N ALA A 128 -18.28 -0.43 -2.76
CA ALA A 128 -17.68 -1.76 -2.90
C ALA A 128 -16.71 -2.08 -1.75
N THR A 129 -16.16 -1.06 -1.08
CA THR A 129 -15.30 -1.26 0.10
C THR A 129 -16.06 -1.86 1.30
N HIS A 130 -17.40 -1.83 1.27
CA HIS A 130 -18.28 -2.43 2.28
C HIS A 130 -18.36 -3.95 2.19
N ALA A 131 -17.65 -4.59 1.26
CA ALA A 131 -17.54 -6.03 1.15
C ALA A 131 -17.01 -6.67 2.46
N GLU A 132 -17.42 -7.92 2.70
CA GLU A 132 -17.01 -8.75 3.84
C GLU A 132 -15.50 -8.95 3.90
N SER A 133 -14.87 -9.14 2.74
CA SER A 133 -13.44 -9.39 2.60
C SER A 133 -12.80 -8.47 1.56
N GLY A 134 -11.47 -8.34 1.64
CA GLY A 134 -10.70 -7.51 0.72
C GLY A 134 -10.26 -8.27 -0.52
N GLY A 135 -9.19 -7.76 -1.13
CA GLY A 135 -8.58 -8.36 -2.31
C GLY A 135 -8.96 -7.61 -3.58
N LEU A 136 -7.98 -7.50 -4.48
CA LEU A 136 -8.15 -6.81 -5.74
C LEU A 136 -8.77 -7.72 -6.83
N PRO A 137 -9.42 -7.11 -7.84
CA PRO A 137 -9.76 -7.81 -9.08
C PRO A 137 -8.53 -8.50 -9.66
N GLU A 138 -8.73 -9.62 -10.36
CA GLU A 138 -7.66 -10.43 -10.92
C GLU A 138 -6.64 -9.57 -11.69
N ASP A 139 -7.09 -8.71 -12.61
CA ASP A 139 -6.23 -7.81 -13.41
C ASP A 139 -5.25 -6.92 -12.61
N LEU A 140 -5.48 -6.72 -11.32
CA LEU A 140 -4.68 -5.85 -10.45
C LEU A 140 -3.75 -6.60 -9.50
N ARG A 141 -3.88 -7.93 -9.41
CA ARG A 141 -3.04 -8.75 -8.52
C ARG A 141 -1.61 -8.85 -9.06
N PRO A 142 -0.58 -8.92 -8.19
CA PRO A 142 0.82 -9.04 -8.59
C PRO A 142 1.14 -10.24 -9.48
N LEU A 143 0.42 -11.34 -9.30
CA LEU A 143 0.61 -12.59 -10.04
C LEU A 143 -0.23 -12.72 -11.30
N SER A 144 -0.92 -11.66 -11.71
CA SER A 144 -1.68 -11.67 -12.97
C SER A 144 -0.76 -11.44 -14.17
N ALA A 145 -1.28 -11.74 -15.37
CA ALA A 145 -0.54 -11.69 -16.62
C ALA A 145 0.28 -10.40 -16.77
N PRO A 146 1.41 -10.43 -17.50
CA PRO A 146 2.30 -9.27 -17.68
C PRO A 146 1.70 -8.15 -18.57
N GLU A 147 0.38 -8.03 -18.73
CA GLU A 147 -0.27 -6.88 -19.39
C GLU A 147 -0.16 -5.62 -18.51
N THR A 148 1.05 -5.07 -18.41
CA THR A 148 1.39 -3.91 -17.59
C THR A 148 0.53 -2.70 -17.95
N THR A 149 0.27 -2.47 -19.24
CA THR A 149 -0.52 -1.31 -19.71
C THR A 149 -1.95 -1.31 -19.16
N ARG A 150 -2.62 -2.47 -19.11
CA ARG A 150 -3.99 -2.55 -18.58
C ARG A 150 -3.99 -2.34 -17.07
N ARG A 151 -3.06 -2.98 -16.36
CA ARG A 151 -2.90 -2.83 -14.91
C ARG A 151 -2.63 -1.37 -14.55
N ASP A 152 -1.70 -0.72 -15.23
CA ASP A 152 -1.37 0.70 -14.99
C ASP A 152 -2.58 1.62 -15.23
N ALA A 153 -3.34 1.38 -16.30
CA ALA A 153 -4.55 2.14 -16.58
C ALA A 153 -5.63 1.96 -15.50
N LEU A 154 -5.80 0.74 -14.98
CA LEU A 154 -6.74 0.45 -13.89
C LEU A 154 -6.32 1.12 -12.57
N LEU A 155 -5.04 1.08 -12.24
CA LEU A 155 -4.50 1.73 -11.06
C LEU A 155 -4.64 3.25 -11.14
N GLN A 156 -4.38 3.82 -12.32
CA GLN A 156 -4.62 5.24 -12.57
C GLN A 156 -6.11 5.60 -12.42
N ALA A 157 -7.02 4.75 -12.91
CA ALA A 157 -8.46 4.96 -12.75
C ALA A 157 -8.89 4.93 -11.27
N LEU A 158 -8.36 4.00 -10.47
CA LEU A 158 -8.63 3.95 -9.02
C LEU A 158 -8.03 5.14 -8.28
N ARG A 159 -6.86 5.63 -8.69
CA ARG A 159 -6.29 6.88 -8.18
C ARG A 159 -7.21 8.07 -8.44
N HIS A 160 -7.79 8.17 -9.64
CA HIS A 160 -8.78 9.22 -9.94
C HIS A 160 -10.03 9.13 -9.05
N VAL A 161 -10.46 7.92 -8.66
CA VAL A 161 -11.55 7.75 -7.68
C VAL A 161 -11.17 8.32 -6.31
N VAL A 162 -9.94 8.07 -5.85
CA VAL A 162 -9.44 8.62 -4.56
C VAL A 162 -9.39 10.16 -4.62
N ASP A 163 -8.84 10.73 -5.69
CA ASP A 163 -8.74 12.19 -5.86
C ASP A 163 -10.14 12.83 -5.94
N ALA A 164 -11.08 12.22 -6.67
CA ALA A 164 -12.46 12.68 -6.76
C ALA A 164 -13.18 12.62 -5.40
N ALA A 165 -12.96 11.56 -4.62
CA ALA A 165 -13.60 11.40 -3.31
C ALA A 165 -13.03 12.37 -2.26
N ALA A 166 -11.73 12.69 -2.34
CA ALA A 166 -11.13 13.75 -1.53
C ALA A 166 -11.76 15.11 -1.83
N LEU A 167 -11.96 15.43 -3.12
CA LEU A 167 -12.63 16.65 -3.54
C LEU A 167 -14.10 16.68 -3.11
N GLU A 168 -14.85 15.59 -3.29
CA GLU A 168 -16.25 15.50 -2.83
C GLU A 168 -16.36 15.73 -1.32
N THR A 169 -15.46 15.13 -0.54
CA THR A 169 -15.38 15.35 0.92
C THR A 169 -15.24 16.84 1.24
N ARG A 170 -14.35 17.56 0.53
CA ARG A 170 -14.18 19.01 0.71
C ARG A 170 -15.46 19.79 0.35
N LEU A 171 -16.13 19.42 -0.74
CA LEU A 171 -17.36 20.08 -1.15
C LEU A 171 -18.53 19.82 -0.18
N LEU A 172 -18.59 18.64 0.44
CA LEU A 172 -19.58 18.33 1.48
C LEU A 172 -19.34 19.16 2.74
N ILE A 173 -18.08 19.28 3.20
CA ILE A 173 -17.72 20.17 4.31
C ILE A 173 -18.16 21.61 4.01
N ALA A 174 -17.87 22.12 2.81
CA ALA A 174 -18.22 23.49 2.43
C ALA A 174 -19.74 23.74 2.36
N ARG A 175 -20.54 22.70 2.11
CA ARG A 175 -22.01 22.75 2.08
C ARG A 175 -22.65 22.57 3.47
N GLY A 176 -21.87 22.19 4.48
CA GLY A 176 -22.36 21.87 5.83
C GLY A 176 -22.79 20.41 6.02
N ASP A 177 -22.62 19.56 4.99
CA ASP A 177 -22.96 18.13 5.01
C ASP A 177 -21.83 17.30 5.65
N VAL A 178 -21.37 17.72 6.83
CA VAL A 178 -20.10 17.23 7.42
C VAL A 178 -20.16 15.74 7.78
N ASP A 179 -21.27 15.24 8.30
CA ASP A 179 -21.39 13.82 8.65
C ASP A 179 -21.29 12.92 7.40
N GLN A 180 -21.82 13.37 6.26
CA GLN A 180 -21.67 12.70 4.97
C GLN A 180 -20.23 12.81 4.42
N ALA A 181 -19.56 13.94 4.69
CA ALA A 181 -18.14 14.09 4.39
C ALA A 181 -17.31 13.03 5.16
N VAL A 182 -17.62 12.76 6.42
CA VAL A 182 -16.96 11.68 7.18
C VAL A 182 -17.22 10.32 6.55
N ASP A 183 -18.44 10.02 6.11
CA ASP A 183 -18.74 8.74 5.43
C ASP A 183 -17.92 8.56 4.16
N THR A 184 -17.85 9.61 3.32
CA THR A 184 -17.04 9.61 2.10
C THR A 184 -15.55 9.45 2.42
N CYS A 185 -15.04 10.16 3.43
CA CYS A 185 -13.66 10.03 3.89
C CYS A 185 -13.35 8.60 4.34
N VAL A 186 -14.17 8.01 5.23
CA VAL A 186 -13.96 6.66 5.76
C VAL A 186 -13.96 5.62 4.63
N ASP A 187 -14.88 5.71 3.68
CA ASP A 187 -14.91 4.81 2.52
C ASP A 187 -13.71 5.02 1.59
N THR A 188 -13.20 6.25 1.47
CA THR A 188 -11.98 6.53 0.69
C THR A 188 -10.75 5.95 1.37
N LEU A 189 -10.65 6.04 2.70
CA LEU A 189 -9.58 5.38 3.47
C LEU A 189 -9.68 3.84 3.35
N ALA A 190 -10.91 3.30 3.33
CA ALA A 190 -11.14 1.89 3.05
C ALA A 190 -10.64 1.49 1.66
N LEU A 191 -10.94 2.26 0.61
CA LEU A 191 -10.42 2.03 -0.74
C LEU A 191 -8.88 1.99 -0.75
N ASN A 192 -8.23 2.90 -0.03
CA ASN A 192 -6.77 2.90 0.09
C ASN A 192 -6.24 1.64 0.79
N ARG A 193 -6.94 1.09 1.78
CA ARG A 193 -6.60 -0.22 2.36
C ARG A 193 -6.79 -1.34 1.34
N GLU A 194 -7.88 -1.33 0.57
CA GLU A 194 -8.10 -2.36 -0.47
C GLU A 194 -7.00 -2.36 -1.53
N LEU A 195 -6.49 -1.19 -1.92
CA LEU A 195 -5.34 -1.07 -2.83
C LEU A 195 -4.07 -1.73 -2.27
N ALA A 196 -3.88 -1.74 -0.95
CA ALA A 196 -2.75 -2.42 -0.32
C ALA A 196 -2.98 -3.94 -0.21
N LEU A 197 -4.23 -4.40 -0.11
CA LEU A 197 -4.59 -5.81 0.07
C LEU A 197 -4.54 -6.57 -1.27
N GLY A 198 -3.43 -7.28 -1.50
CA GLY A 198 -3.24 -8.09 -2.72
C GLY A 198 -2.87 -7.28 -3.95
N GLY A 199 -2.35 -6.06 -3.77
CA GLY A 199 -1.82 -5.19 -4.84
C GLY A 199 -0.30 -5.17 -4.95
N GLY A 200 0.40 -5.93 -4.12
CA GLY A 200 1.86 -5.88 -4.04
C GLY A 200 2.39 -4.51 -3.63
N LEU A 201 3.65 -4.23 -3.99
CA LEU A 201 4.32 -2.99 -3.61
C LEU A 201 3.72 -1.79 -4.33
N LEU A 202 3.27 -1.96 -5.57
CA LEU A 202 2.59 -0.91 -6.30
C LEU A 202 1.26 -0.52 -5.63
N GLY A 203 0.50 -1.50 -5.17
CA GLY A 203 -0.70 -1.29 -4.36
C GLY A 203 -0.43 -0.55 -3.04
N GLN A 204 0.63 -0.94 -2.32
CA GLN A 204 1.10 -0.24 -1.12
C GLN A 204 1.48 1.22 -1.38
N ARG A 205 2.21 1.51 -2.49
CA ARG A 205 2.54 2.88 -2.88
C ARG A 205 1.31 3.72 -3.18
N LEU A 206 0.35 3.16 -3.89
CA LEU A 206 -0.90 3.85 -4.21
C LEU A 206 -1.72 4.11 -2.94
N SER A 207 -1.78 3.13 -2.04
CA SER A 207 -2.40 3.26 -0.72
C SER A 207 -1.77 4.40 0.10
N ALA A 208 -0.43 4.45 0.19
CA ALA A 208 0.28 5.49 0.93
C ALA A 208 0.09 6.88 0.31
N ASN A 209 0.16 6.98 -1.02
CA ASN A 209 -0.09 8.23 -1.75
C ASN A 209 -1.53 8.71 -1.60
N GLY A 210 -2.51 7.81 -1.70
CA GLY A 210 -3.91 8.17 -1.54
C GLY A 210 -4.23 8.60 -0.09
N TYR A 211 -3.61 7.98 0.93
CA TYR A 211 -3.65 8.51 2.30
C TYR A 211 -3.05 9.91 2.39
N ALA A 212 -1.93 10.18 1.71
CA ALA A 212 -1.33 11.51 1.70
C ALA A 212 -2.29 12.57 1.13
N ARG A 213 -3.03 12.21 0.08
CA ARG A 213 -4.02 13.08 -0.58
C ARG A 213 -5.27 13.33 0.26
N THR A 214 -5.76 12.31 0.96
CA THR A 214 -7.04 12.38 1.68
C THR A 214 -6.91 12.81 3.13
N TRP A 215 -5.73 12.64 3.73
CA TRP A 215 -5.48 12.83 5.16
C TRP A 215 -6.00 14.18 5.70
N ARG A 216 -5.66 15.31 5.07
CA ARG A 216 -6.05 16.64 5.57
C ARG A 216 -7.56 16.86 5.50
N VAL A 217 -8.19 16.54 4.37
CA VAL A 217 -9.64 16.72 4.20
C VAL A 217 -10.44 15.78 5.11
N CYS A 218 -9.92 14.58 5.36
CA CYS A 218 -10.46 13.66 6.35
C CYS A 218 -10.38 14.20 7.78
N ALA A 219 -9.24 14.78 8.17
CA ALA A 219 -9.09 15.42 9.47
C ALA A 219 -10.09 16.57 9.66
N ASP A 220 -10.25 17.44 8.65
CA ASP A 220 -11.22 18.54 8.68
C ASP A 220 -12.67 18.04 8.78
N ALA A 221 -13.02 16.99 8.03
CA ALA A 221 -14.35 16.37 8.11
C ALA A 221 -14.62 15.82 9.51
N LEU A 222 -13.64 15.12 10.09
CA LEU A 222 -13.76 14.50 11.41
C LEU A 222 -13.85 15.55 12.53
N ASP A 223 -13.03 16.61 12.47
CA ASP A 223 -13.03 17.72 13.44
C ASP A 223 -14.38 18.46 13.44
N ALA A 224 -14.98 18.68 12.27
CA ALA A 224 -16.26 19.38 12.14
C ALA A 224 -17.51 18.50 12.36
N ALA A 225 -17.36 17.18 12.48
CA ALA A 225 -18.49 16.24 12.50
C ALA A 225 -19.32 16.31 13.78
N SER A 226 -20.54 15.78 13.73
CA SER A 226 -21.37 15.66 14.93
C SER A 226 -20.77 14.66 15.92
N LEU A 227 -20.94 14.91 17.23
CA LEU A 227 -20.47 13.99 18.28
C LEU A 227 -20.93 12.53 18.08
N PRO A 228 -22.20 12.23 17.72
CA PRO A 228 -22.62 10.86 17.38
C PRO A 228 -21.87 10.26 16.20
N ARG A 229 -21.52 11.07 15.19
CA ARG A 229 -20.73 10.60 14.03
C ARG A 229 -19.28 10.35 14.41
N LYS A 230 -18.66 11.23 15.21
CA LYS A 230 -17.31 11.07 15.77
C LYS A 230 -17.18 9.74 16.53
N ARG A 231 -18.10 9.44 17.45
CA ARG A 231 -18.12 8.17 18.20
C ARG A 231 -18.14 6.94 17.29
N ARG A 232 -18.96 6.96 16.22
CA ARG A 232 -18.98 5.87 15.23
C ARG A 232 -17.67 5.76 14.47
N ALA A 233 -17.11 6.91 14.06
CA ALA A 233 -15.87 6.99 13.28
C ALA A 233 -14.68 6.34 13.99
N ILE A 234 -14.56 6.47 15.32
CA ILE A 234 -13.47 5.82 16.10
C ILE A 234 -13.39 4.33 15.75
N SER A 235 -14.49 3.60 15.90
CA SER A 235 -14.50 2.16 15.64
C SER A 235 -14.22 1.80 14.17
N GLN A 236 -14.63 2.66 13.22
CA GLN A 236 -14.41 2.44 11.80
C GLN A 236 -12.92 2.65 11.45
N LEU A 237 -12.33 3.75 11.94
CA LEU A 237 -10.93 4.10 11.72
C LEU A 237 -10.00 3.07 12.38
N THR A 238 -10.33 2.57 13.58
CA THR A 238 -9.58 1.47 14.22
C THR A 238 -9.59 0.21 13.36
N ARG A 239 -10.77 -0.23 12.87
CA ARG A 239 -10.87 -1.40 11.98
C ARG A 239 -10.14 -1.21 10.65
N LEU A 240 -10.11 0.02 10.12
CA LEU A 240 -9.33 0.35 8.93
C LEU A 240 -7.83 0.24 9.21
N HIS A 241 -7.36 0.80 10.32
CA HIS A 241 -5.96 0.75 10.73
C HIS A 241 -5.46 -0.69 10.93
N GLU A 242 -6.24 -1.52 11.62
CA GLU A 242 -5.93 -2.93 11.88
C GLU A 242 -5.98 -3.79 10.61
N GLY A 243 -6.71 -3.35 9.57
CA GLY A 243 -6.92 -4.12 8.35
C GLY A 243 -5.84 -3.99 7.28
N PHE A 244 -4.74 -3.27 7.54
CA PHE A 244 -3.64 -3.17 6.59
C PHE A 244 -2.79 -4.46 6.57
N PRO A 245 -2.37 -4.93 5.38
CA PRO A 245 -1.47 -6.08 5.32
C PRO A 245 -0.06 -5.70 5.82
N PRO A 246 0.65 -6.65 6.46
CA PRO A 246 2.03 -6.46 6.84
C PRO A 246 2.93 -6.24 5.60
N VAL A 247 4.02 -5.51 5.77
CA VAL A 247 4.94 -5.18 4.67
C VAL A 247 5.66 -6.45 4.19
N SER A 248 5.93 -7.39 5.10
CA SER A 248 6.51 -8.70 4.76
C SER A 248 5.67 -9.47 3.74
N LEU A 249 4.34 -9.48 3.87
CA LEU A 249 3.43 -10.15 2.94
C LEU A 249 3.52 -9.51 1.55
N THR A 250 3.54 -8.17 1.48
CA THR A 250 3.73 -7.47 0.21
C THR A 250 5.07 -7.80 -0.44
N LEU A 251 6.15 -7.82 0.32
CA LEU A 251 7.47 -8.17 -0.21
C LEU A 251 7.55 -9.63 -0.66
N HIS A 252 6.81 -10.52 0.00
CA HIS A 252 6.66 -11.90 -0.42
C HIS A 252 5.93 -11.99 -1.78
N GLU A 253 4.78 -11.33 -1.94
CA GLU A 253 4.04 -11.26 -3.21
C GLU A 253 4.92 -10.74 -4.36
N GLU A 254 5.64 -9.64 -4.12
CA GLU A 254 6.55 -9.06 -5.12
C GLU A 254 7.75 -9.96 -5.43
N SER A 255 8.30 -10.64 -4.42
CA SER A 255 9.39 -11.59 -4.63
C SER A 255 8.97 -12.72 -5.57
N VAL A 256 7.79 -13.30 -5.34
CA VAL A 256 7.25 -14.38 -6.17
C VAL A 256 6.96 -13.88 -7.58
N ALA A 257 6.29 -12.74 -7.71
CA ALA A 257 5.99 -12.13 -9.01
C ALA A 257 7.26 -11.82 -9.80
N ALA A 258 8.29 -11.27 -9.14
CA ALA A 258 9.54 -10.93 -9.79
C ALA A 258 10.38 -12.16 -10.15
N GLN A 259 10.33 -13.24 -9.35
CA GLN A 259 10.92 -14.52 -9.72
C GLN A 259 10.28 -15.12 -10.97
N LEU A 260 8.95 -15.07 -11.10
CA LEU A 260 8.25 -15.49 -12.32
C LEU A 260 8.62 -14.60 -13.51
N HIS A 261 8.70 -13.29 -13.32
CA HIS A 261 9.07 -12.40 -14.43
C HIS A 261 10.51 -12.65 -14.90
N ALA A 262 11.44 -12.81 -13.97
CA ALA A 262 12.86 -12.94 -14.28
C ALA A 262 13.23 -14.37 -14.70
N PHE A 263 12.85 -15.41 -13.94
CA PHE A 263 13.47 -16.74 -14.04
C PHE A 263 12.58 -17.83 -14.61
N ARG A 264 11.37 -17.51 -15.09
CA ARG A 264 10.43 -18.50 -15.61
C ARG A 264 10.97 -19.31 -16.79
N ASP A 265 11.88 -18.76 -17.58
CA ASP A 265 12.56 -19.50 -18.66
C ASP A 265 13.51 -20.60 -18.16
N LEU A 266 13.87 -20.58 -16.87
CA LEU A 266 14.67 -21.61 -16.22
C LEU A 266 13.84 -22.76 -15.64
N LEU A 267 12.51 -22.65 -15.63
CA LEU A 267 11.60 -23.68 -15.14
C LEU A 267 11.52 -24.85 -16.13
N SER A 268 11.33 -26.07 -15.62
CA SER A 268 11.00 -27.24 -16.43
C SER A 268 9.70 -27.05 -17.23
N ASP A 269 9.52 -27.84 -18.28
CA ASP A 269 8.27 -27.84 -19.07
C ASP A 269 7.06 -28.18 -18.20
N ASP A 270 7.20 -29.16 -17.30
CA ASP A 270 6.16 -29.58 -16.36
C ASP A 270 5.80 -28.45 -15.39
N ALA A 271 6.80 -27.75 -14.84
CA ALA A 271 6.56 -26.59 -13.98
C ALA A 271 5.90 -25.44 -14.71
N ARG A 272 6.31 -25.14 -15.95
CA ARG A 272 5.64 -24.12 -16.76
C ARG A 272 4.20 -24.49 -17.02
N ALA A 273 3.91 -25.75 -17.35
CA ALA A 273 2.54 -26.23 -17.56
C ALA A 273 1.67 -26.16 -16.30
N ALA A 274 2.26 -26.14 -15.10
CA ALA A 274 1.56 -25.98 -13.84
C ALA A 274 1.28 -24.51 -13.45
N LEU A 275 1.87 -23.52 -14.14
CA LEU A 275 1.60 -22.10 -13.88
C LEU A 275 0.21 -21.69 -14.41
N PRO A 276 -0.38 -20.62 -13.83
CA PRO A 276 -1.60 -20.04 -14.38
C PRO A 276 -1.43 -19.64 -15.86
N PRO A 277 -2.47 -19.76 -16.70
CA PRO A 277 -2.33 -19.58 -18.15
C PRO A 277 -1.81 -18.24 -18.62
N THR A 278 -1.95 -17.24 -17.77
CA THR A 278 -1.49 -15.86 -17.94
C THR A 278 0.04 -15.71 -18.03
N TRP A 279 0.81 -16.77 -17.75
CA TRP A 279 2.27 -16.75 -17.69
C TRP A 279 2.98 -17.48 -18.84
N PHE A 280 2.32 -17.84 -19.94
CA PHE A 280 2.93 -18.69 -20.98
C PHE A 280 3.90 -17.97 -21.96
N ASP A 281 3.85 -16.64 -22.11
CA ASP A 281 4.55 -15.93 -23.22
C ASP A 281 5.74 -15.07 -22.75
N ALA A 282 6.96 -15.56 -22.89
CA ALA A 282 8.20 -14.79 -22.68
C ALA A 282 9.38 -15.56 -23.27
N PRO A 283 10.31 -14.84 -23.92
CA PRO A 283 11.45 -15.43 -24.60
C PRO A 283 12.44 -16.05 -23.60
N ALA A 284 13.12 -17.11 -24.01
CA ALA A 284 14.27 -17.63 -23.28
C ALA A 284 15.44 -16.63 -23.33
N LEU A 285 16.16 -16.46 -22.23
CA LEU A 285 17.29 -15.53 -22.15
C LEU A 285 18.63 -16.29 -22.09
N PRO A 286 19.73 -15.71 -22.62
CA PRO A 286 21.04 -16.36 -22.61
C PRO A 286 21.63 -16.49 -21.20
N GLY A 287 22.56 -17.43 -21.01
CA GLY A 287 23.37 -17.52 -19.79
C GLY A 287 22.75 -18.32 -18.64
N ALA A 288 22.06 -19.43 -18.91
CA ALA A 288 21.33 -20.22 -17.91
C ALA A 288 22.10 -20.49 -16.60
N LEU A 289 23.41 -20.76 -16.65
CA LEU A 289 24.22 -21.04 -15.45
C LEU A 289 24.34 -19.84 -14.50
N SER A 290 24.69 -18.65 -15.02
CA SER A 290 24.77 -17.44 -14.19
C SER A 290 23.40 -17.04 -13.67
N ARG A 291 22.34 -17.24 -14.48
CA ARG A 291 20.97 -16.93 -14.09
C ARG A 291 20.43 -17.85 -13.00
N ARG A 292 20.83 -19.13 -12.95
CA ARG A 292 20.49 -20.04 -11.85
C ARG A 292 21.14 -19.62 -10.53
N LEU A 293 22.40 -19.18 -10.56
CA LEU A 293 23.07 -18.63 -9.37
C LEU A 293 22.39 -17.33 -8.93
N GLN A 294 22.03 -16.47 -9.89
CA GLN A 294 21.29 -15.25 -9.64
C GLN A 294 19.93 -15.52 -8.98
N TRP A 295 19.17 -16.51 -9.46
CA TRP A 295 17.87 -16.86 -8.88
C TRP A 295 18.00 -17.29 -7.41
N ARG A 296 19.01 -18.09 -7.07
CA ARG A 296 19.28 -18.46 -5.67
C ARG A 296 19.55 -17.25 -4.79
N GLN A 297 20.47 -16.39 -5.21
CA GLN A 297 20.82 -15.18 -4.45
C GLN A 297 19.59 -14.29 -4.27
N TRP A 298 18.78 -14.13 -5.33
CA TRP A 298 17.55 -13.34 -5.30
C TRP A 298 16.57 -13.84 -4.25
N VAL A 299 16.37 -15.16 -4.14
CA VAL A 299 15.50 -15.77 -3.13
C VAL A 299 16.05 -15.54 -1.72
N GLU A 300 17.35 -15.73 -1.51
CA GLU A 300 17.98 -15.47 -0.20
C GLU A 300 17.86 -14.01 0.22
N ASP A 301 18.05 -13.06 -0.70
CA ASP A 301 17.94 -11.63 -0.42
C ASP A 301 16.50 -11.20 -0.14
N ALA A 302 15.53 -11.77 -0.86
CA ALA A 302 14.13 -11.55 -0.59
C ALA A 302 13.74 -12.08 0.80
N ASP A 303 14.17 -13.29 1.16
CA ASP A 303 13.88 -13.88 2.48
C ASP A 303 14.45 -13.02 3.63
N ARG A 304 15.67 -12.49 3.46
CA ARG A 304 16.27 -11.56 4.45
C ARG A 304 15.49 -10.26 4.58
N LEU A 305 15.04 -9.69 3.45
CA LEU A 305 14.26 -8.45 3.46
C LEU A 305 12.90 -8.66 4.13
N ILE A 306 12.21 -9.76 3.80
CA ILE A 306 10.92 -10.13 4.39
C ILE A 306 11.05 -10.30 5.90
N ALA A 307 12.12 -10.95 6.38
CA ALA A 307 12.35 -11.21 7.80
C ALA A 307 12.47 -9.95 8.68
N VAL A 308 12.83 -8.80 8.08
CA VAL A 308 13.01 -7.53 8.81
C VAL A 308 11.91 -6.50 8.53
N ALA A 309 11.03 -6.78 7.58
CA ALA A 309 10.05 -5.82 7.04
C ALA A 309 9.02 -5.32 8.06
N ASP A 310 8.63 -6.16 9.02
CA ASP A 310 7.62 -5.82 10.03
C ASP A 310 8.24 -5.46 11.40
N GLN A 311 9.56 -5.29 11.47
CA GLN A 311 10.21 -4.78 12.68
C GLN A 311 9.74 -3.35 13.01
N PRO A 312 9.80 -2.90 14.27
CA PRO A 312 9.56 -1.51 14.64
C PRO A 312 10.42 -0.54 13.82
N ALA A 313 9.91 0.65 13.48
CA ALA A 313 10.52 1.53 12.47
C ALA A 313 12.03 1.79 12.64
N GLU A 314 12.50 2.07 13.87
CA GLU A 314 13.92 2.31 14.15
C GLU A 314 14.78 1.03 14.08
N GLU A 315 14.22 -0.13 14.42
CA GLU A 315 14.90 -1.42 14.27
C GLU A 315 14.95 -1.85 12.80
N ARG A 316 13.82 -1.72 12.10
CA ARG A 316 13.73 -1.97 10.67
C ARG A 316 14.69 -1.11 9.87
N ARG A 317 14.80 0.19 10.16
CA ARG A 317 15.73 1.10 9.46
C ARG A 317 17.17 0.59 9.56
N ARG A 318 17.63 0.26 10.77
CA ARG A 318 18.97 -0.29 11.02
C ARG A 318 19.18 -1.65 10.34
N SER A 319 18.19 -2.53 10.39
CA SER A 319 18.22 -3.83 9.74
C SER A 319 18.28 -3.71 8.21
N LEU A 320 17.51 -2.79 7.62
CA LEU A 320 17.53 -2.52 6.18
C LEU A 320 18.88 -1.94 5.73
N GLU A 321 19.45 -1.00 6.49
CA GLU A 321 20.80 -0.49 6.23
C GLU A 321 21.85 -1.61 6.26
N ALA A 322 21.74 -2.56 7.20
CA ALA A 322 22.61 -3.73 7.27
C ALA A 322 22.43 -4.68 6.06
N VAL A 323 21.20 -4.88 5.61
CA VAL A 323 20.89 -5.65 4.39
C VAL A 323 21.50 -4.97 3.16
N GLU A 324 21.35 -3.65 3.01
CA GLU A 324 21.96 -2.88 1.90
C GLU A 324 23.49 -2.91 1.92
N ALA A 325 24.10 -2.71 3.10
CA ALA A 325 25.55 -2.75 3.25
C ALA A 325 26.14 -4.11 2.84
N ARG A 326 25.42 -5.19 3.13
CA ARG A 326 25.80 -6.55 2.71
C ARG A 326 25.76 -6.72 1.20
N LYS A 327 24.68 -6.24 0.54
CA LYS A 327 24.54 -6.29 -0.92
C LYS A 327 25.65 -5.54 -1.66
N ALA A 328 26.19 -4.48 -1.07
CA ALA A 328 27.29 -3.73 -1.67
C ALA A 328 28.52 -4.61 -1.98
N GLY A 329 28.70 -5.71 -1.25
CA GLY A 329 29.77 -6.70 -1.45
C GLY A 329 29.43 -7.90 -2.32
N GLU A 330 28.19 -8.01 -2.83
CA GLU A 330 27.73 -9.19 -3.55
C GLU A 330 28.08 -9.19 -5.04
N TYR A 331 28.21 -10.41 -5.60
CA TYR A 331 28.75 -10.66 -6.94
C TYR A 331 27.78 -10.24 -8.06
N PHE A 332 26.47 -10.37 -7.85
CA PHE A 332 25.43 -9.94 -8.79
C PHE A 332 24.75 -8.68 -8.27
N ARG A 333 25.04 -7.52 -8.86
CA ARG A 333 24.31 -6.26 -8.61
C ARG A 333 23.22 -6.12 -9.66
N GLN A 334 21.96 -6.26 -9.27
CA GLN A 334 20.83 -6.28 -10.20
C GLN A 334 19.85 -5.15 -9.85
N PRO A 335 19.62 -4.17 -10.74
CA PRO A 335 18.70 -3.06 -10.49
C PRO A 335 17.22 -3.49 -10.38
N GLU A 336 16.88 -4.73 -10.74
CA GLU A 336 15.50 -5.22 -10.80
C GLU A 336 15.08 -6.13 -9.63
N ALA A 337 16.00 -6.46 -8.71
CA ALA A 337 15.72 -7.33 -7.56
C ALA A 337 14.63 -6.70 -6.64
N PRO A 338 13.81 -7.47 -5.90
CA PRO A 338 12.73 -6.96 -5.07
C PRO A 338 13.29 -6.10 -3.94
N SER A 339 14.51 -6.45 -3.53
CA SER A 339 15.34 -5.76 -2.57
C SER A 339 15.90 -4.43 -3.09
N VAL A 340 15.82 -4.15 -4.40
CA VAL A 340 16.07 -2.84 -5.02
C VAL A 340 14.76 -2.07 -5.28
N ARG A 341 13.62 -2.76 -5.27
CA ARG A 341 12.31 -2.15 -5.54
C ARG A 341 11.71 -1.45 -4.32
N LEU A 342 11.98 -1.90 -3.09
CA LEU A 342 11.56 -1.20 -1.88
C LEU A 342 12.56 -0.08 -1.55
N SER A 343 12.27 1.15 -1.97
CA SER A 343 13.14 2.28 -1.68
C SER A 343 12.99 2.73 -0.22
N PRO A 344 13.99 3.43 0.36
CA PRO A 344 13.83 4.10 1.65
C PRO A 344 12.63 5.06 1.68
N GLU A 345 12.29 5.66 0.53
CA GLU A 345 11.13 6.54 0.37
C GLU A 345 9.82 5.76 0.52
N ASP A 346 9.73 4.53 -0.01
CA ASP A 346 8.56 3.67 0.15
C ASP A 346 8.33 3.30 1.61
N VAL A 347 9.40 2.92 2.33
CA VAL A 347 9.32 2.61 3.76
C VAL A 347 8.85 3.82 4.55
N GLY A 348 9.42 5.01 4.27
CA GLY A 348 8.99 6.25 4.88
C GLY A 348 7.53 6.60 4.59
N ALA A 349 7.06 6.36 3.37
CA ALA A 349 5.67 6.60 2.99
C ALA A 349 4.69 5.65 3.72
N LEU A 350 5.07 4.38 3.92
CA LEU A 350 4.27 3.40 4.66
C LEU A 350 4.21 3.72 6.16
N ASP A 351 5.34 4.13 6.75
CA ASP A 351 5.39 4.61 8.13
C ASP A 351 4.53 5.86 8.32
N LEU A 352 4.60 6.79 7.36
CA LEU A 352 3.78 7.98 7.38
C LEU A 352 2.29 7.66 7.21
N ARG A 353 1.91 6.67 6.40
CA ARG A 353 0.53 6.20 6.30
C ARG A 353 0.03 5.66 7.64
N ALA A 354 0.81 4.81 8.31
CA ALA A 354 0.44 4.26 9.61
C ALA A 354 0.26 5.37 10.65
N LEU A 355 1.23 6.29 10.74
CA LEU A 355 1.17 7.45 11.64
C LEU A 355 -0.03 8.36 11.37
N ARG A 356 -0.34 8.63 10.10
CA ARG A 356 -1.55 9.36 9.71
C ARG A 356 -2.79 8.60 10.16
N SER A 357 -2.91 7.31 9.89
CA SER A 357 -4.06 6.53 10.37
C SER A 357 -4.26 6.64 11.89
N GLU A 358 -3.19 6.52 12.67
CA GLU A 358 -3.22 6.70 14.13
C GLU A 358 -3.63 8.13 14.54
N ALA A 359 -3.14 9.13 13.82
CA ALA A 359 -3.45 10.52 14.12
C ALA A 359 -4.92 10.90 13.80
N LEU A 360 -5.57 10.27 12.80
CA LEU A 360 -7.02 10.44 12.57
C LEU A 360 -7.82 9.86 13.74
N ILE A 361 -7.43 8.67 14.22
CA ILE A 361 -8.08 8.04 15.39
C ILE A 361 -7.91 8.94 16.61
N ALA A 362 -6.67 9.37 16.89
CA ALA A 362 -6.33 10.23 18.02
C ALA A 362 -7.09 11.56 18.00
N LEU A 363 -7.25 12.19 16.82
CA LEU A 363 -8.06 13.42 16.67
C LEU A 363 -9.46 13.22 17.21
N VAL A 364 -10.13 12.16 16.73
CA VAL A 364 -11.54 11.91 17.07
C VAL A 364 -11.68 11.53 18.54
N GLU A 365 -10.78 10.71 19.06
CA GLU A 365 -10.81 10.32 20.48
C GLU A 365 -10.57 11.49 21.43
N VAL A 366 -9.60 12.35 21.12
CA VAL A 366 -9.30 13.54 21.93
C VAL A 366 -10.49 14.48 21.96
N ASP A 367 -11.12 14.69 20.81
CA ASP A 367 -12.25 15.59 20.70
C ASP A 367 -13.51 15.03 21.38
N VAL A 368 -13.83 13.74 21.18
CA VAL A 368 -14.91 13.06 21.91
C VAL A 368 -14.68 13.13 23.42
N ALA A 369 -13.46 12.85 23.88
CA ALA A 369 -13.13 12.92 25.30
C ALA A 369 -13.29 14.34 25.86
N ARG A 370 -12.92 15.36 25.09
CA ARG A 370 -13.11 16.77 25.46
C ARG A 370 -14.59 17.14 25.50
N ALA A 371 -15.36 16.79 24.49
CA ALA A 371 -16.80 17.04 24.43
C ALA A 371 -17.56 16.39 25.60
N GLU A 372 -17.13 15.21 26.05
CA GLU A 372 -17.77 14.48 27.16
C GLU A 372 -17.33 14.96 28.54
N LYS A 373 -16.05 15.36 28.71
CA LYS A 373 -15.48 15.70 30.02
C LYS A 373 -15.37 17.21 30.28
N GLY A 374 -15.60 18.04 29.26
CA GLY A 374 -15.46 19.49 29.31
C GLY A 374 -14.02 20.00 29.39
N GLN A 375 -13.03 19.11 29.32
CA GLN A 375 -11.60 19.46 29.39
C GLN A 375 -10.79 18.59 28.43
N TRP A 376 -9.70 19.13 27.88
CA TRP A 376 -8.77 18.35 27.07
C TRP A 376 -8.17 17.20 27.89
N PRO A 377 -8.01 16.00 27.30
CA PRO A 377 -7.35 14.91 27.99
C PRO A 377 -5.86 15.25 28.23
N ARG A 378 -5.30 14.74 29.34
CA ARG A 378 -3.88 14.99 29.70
C ARG A 378 -2.89 14.21 28.84
N ALA A 379 -3.35 13.15 28.17
CA ALA A 379 -2.59 12.29 27.29
C ALA A 379 -3.51 11.74 26.19
N LEU A 380 -2.92 11.19 25.12
CA LEU A 380 -3.69 10.51 24.08
C LEU A 380 -4.42 9.29 24.66
N PRO A 381 -5.72 9.09 24.34
CA PRO A 381 -6.46 7.90 24.79
C PRO A 381 -5.89 6.60 24.22
N THR A 382 -5.56 6.58 22.93
CA THR A 382 -4.70 5.55 22.34
C THR A 382 -3.25 5.68 22.83
N ARG A 383 -2.65 4.55 23.24
CA ARG A 383 -1.24 4.48 23.64
C ARG A 383 -0.30 4.46 22.43
N THR A 384 -0.45 5.44 21.54
CA THR A 384 0.40 5.59 20.38
C THR A 384 1.73 6.22 20.81
N ALA A 385 2.83 5.48 20.74
CA ALA A 385 4.15 5.99 21.16
C ALA A 385 4.68 7.13 20.26
N SER A 386 4.15 7.24 19.04
CA SER A 386 4.63 8.13 17.98
C SER A 386 3.93 9.50 17.94
N LEU A 387 2.94 9.75 18.80
CA LEU A 387 2.14 10.97 18.83
C LEU A 387 2.12 11.60 20.23
N VAL A 388 2.07 12.93 20.29
CA VAL A 388 1.92 13.71 21.53
C VAL A 388 0.77 14.67 21.40
N LEU A 389 -0.07 14.72 22.43
CA LEU A 389 -1.08 15.74 22.61
C LEU A 389 -0.51 16.93 23.38
N LYS A 390 -0.68 18.13 22.83
CA LYS A 390 -0.35 19.40 23.48
C LYS A 390 -1.58 20.31 23.49
N PRO A 391 -2.31 20.42 24.61
CA PRO A 391 -3.34 21.44 24.78
C PRO A 391 -2.73 22.83 24.60
N VAL A 392 -3.39 23.70 23.85
CA VAL A 392 -2.93 25.08 23.63
C VAL A 392 -3.75 26.03 24.50
N ASP A 393 -5.07 25.94 24.42
CA ASP A 393 -6.03 26.67 25.25
C ASP A 393 -7.35 25.88 25.36
N GLU A 394 -8.42 26.46 25.89
CA GLU A 394 -9.73 25.79 26.07
C GLU A 394 -10.44 25.46 24.74
N THR A 395 -10.04 26.11 23.64
CA THR A 395 -10.66 26.02 22.33
C THR A 395 -9.88 25.17 21.34
N GLN A 396 -8.62 24.84 21.64
CA GLN A 396 -7.77 24.06 20.72
C GLN A 396 -6.71 23.20 21.42
N ALA A 397 -6.44 22.06 20.81
CA ALA A 397 -5.31 21.19 21.14
C ALA A 397 -4.55 20.76 19.87
N HIS A 398 -3.26 20.52 20.00
CA HIS A 398 -2.40 20.09 18.90
C HIS A 398 -1.95 18.64 19.09
N ILE A 399 -2.11 17.82 18.06
CA ILE A 399 -1.50 16.48 17.98
C ILE A 399 -0.27 16.57 17.07
N ARG A 400 0.88 16.12 17.58
CA ARG A 400 2.18 16.19 16.90
C ARG A 400 2.83 14.82 16.85
N SER A 401 3.62 14.57 15.80
CA SER A 401 4.50 13.40 15.77
C SER A 401 5.72 13.62 16.67
N CYS A 402 6.11 12.57 17.39
CA CYS A 402 7.40 12.49 18.08
C CYS A 402 8.57 12.35 17.11
N VAL A 403 8.29 11.87 15.89
CA VAL A 403 9.30 11.56 14.88
C VAL A 403 9.50 12.78 13.99
N GLN A 404 10.71 13.33 14.02
CA GLN A 404 11.06 14.52 13.27
C GLN A 404 10.85 14.31 11.76
N GLY A 405 10.14 15.24 11.11
CA GLY A 405 9.96 15.26 9.66
C GLY A 405 8.77 14.45 9.10
N LEU A 406 8.16 13.55 9.86
CA LEU A 406 7.02 12.74 9.36
C LEU A 406 5.72 13.54 9.27
N MET A 407 5.41 14.39 10.25
CA MET A 407 4.25 15.31 10.21
C MET A 407 4.69 16.71 10.65
N PRO A 408 5.19 17.55 9.72
CA PRO A 408 5.75 18.86 10.08
C PRO A 408 4.68 19.82 10.63
N ASP A 409 3.46 19.75 10.10
CA ASP A 409 2.32 20.54 10.57
C ASP A 409 1.57 19.77 11.67
N PRO A 410 1.30 20.40 12.83
CA PRO A 410 0.47 19.79 13.86
C PRO A 410 -0.96 19.61 13.34
N LEU A 411 -1.58 18.50 13.72
CA LEU A 411 -3.02 18.34 13.55
C LEU A 411 -3.72 19.17 14.65
N VAL A 412 -4.52 20.14 14.22
CA VAL A 412 -5.26 21.01 15.14
C VAL A 412 -6.62 20.36 15.40
N VAL A 413 -6.92 20.11 16.67
CA VAL A 413 -8.23 19.67 17.14
C VAL A 413 -8.94 20.88 17.72
N LYS A 414 -10.10 21.22 17.18
CA LYS A 414 -10.88 22.37 17.65
C LYS A 414 -11.98 21.91 18.57
N ALA A 415 -12.20 22.70 19.60
CA ALA A 415 -13.38 22.61 20.40
C ALA A 415 -14.65 22.74 19.54
N ASP A 416 -15.55 21.76 19.62
CA ASP A 416 -16.96 21.99 19.29
C ASP A 416 -17.42 23.28 20.00
N GLY A 417 -17.70 24.33 19.22
CA GLY A 417 -18.23 25.60 19.71
C GLY A 417 -19.72 25.47 20.05
N PRO A 418 -20.31 26.41 20.81
CA PRO A 418 -21.77 26.50 20.91
C PRO A 418 -22.31 26.63 19.48
N ARG A 419 -23.20 25.70 19.07
CA ARG A 419 -23.89 25.79 17.77
C ARG A 419 -24.38 27.23 17.62
N ALA A 420 -23.87 27.95 16.63
CA ALA A 420 -24.45 29.23 16.26
C ALA A 420 -25.92 28.93 15.97
N LEU A 421 -26.82 29.37 16.86
CA LEU A 421 -28.23 29.45 16.57
C LEU A 421 -28.31 30.14 15.22
N GLN A 422 -28.78 29.43 14.20
CA GLN A 422 -29.12 30.02 12.91
C GLN A 422 -29.93 31.27 13.23
N GLN A 423 -29.32 32.44 13.02
CA GLN A 423 -30.07 33.67 12.91
C GLN A 423 -30.94 33.47 11.69
N VAL A 424 -32.15 32.98 11.92
CA VAL A 424 -33.28 33.15 11.02
C VAL A 424 -33.39 34.65 10.85
N HIS A 425 -32.81 35.16 9.78
CA HIS A 425 -33.18 36.46 9.23
C HIS A 425 -34.59 36.29 8.66
N ASP A 426 -35.58 36.33 9.56
CA ASP A 426 -36.89 36.87 9.22
C ASP A 426 -36.65 38.36 8.98
N VAL A 427 -36.52 38.73 7.71
CA VAL A 427 -36.72 40.09 7.24
C VAL A 427 -38.13 40.14 6.64
N PRO A 428 -38.97 41.10 7.06
CA PRO A 428 -40.41 41.13 6.81
C PRO A 428 -40.84 41.27 5.33
#